data_AF-A0A176S7P9-F1
#
_entry.id   AF-A0A176S7P9-F1
#
_cell.length_a   1.000
_cell.length_b   1.000
_cell.length_c   1.000
_cell.angle_alpha   90.00
_cell.angle_beta   90.00
_cell.angle_gamma   90.00
#
_symmetry.space_group_name_H-M   'P 1'
#
loop_
_entity.id
_entity.type
_entity.pdbx_description
1 polymer ?
#
loop_
_entity_poly.entity_id
_entity_poly.type
_entity_poly.pdbx_seq_one_letter_code
_entity_poly.pdbx_strand_id
1 'polypeptide(L)'
;MGFRLALPNKTAIRRPDLGVVCNNNPVSLEANDRTYRGVYDMCIEALSDSSEKEVERDTVTKKEEYASVGVKEFYILHDSQKIAFYRLNAPGVYVPIKPVGQGIIKSKVLPGFQFRIADLYQKPSLKEMTEDKVYQGFILPFYQEEKKALEKKAREKEKKAEAKIKRLEAEMARLRKK
;
A
#
# COMPACT_ATOMS: atom_id res chain seq x y z
N MET A 1 13.41 -1.59 -13.04
CA MET A 1 14.24 -0.71 -13.89
C MET A 1 15.37 -0.13 -13.03
N GLY A 2 16.55 0.12 -13.60
CA GLY A 2 17.66 0.69 -12.82
C GLY A 2 17.69 2.22 -12.85
N PHE A 3 18.33 2.84 -11.86
CA PHE A 3 18.62 4.27 -11.80
C PHE A 3 20.07 4.52 -11.39
N ARG A 4 20.63 5.63 -11.88
CA ARG A 4 22.03 6.00 -11.65
C ARG A 4 22.14 6.82 -10.36
N LEU A 5 23.00 6.37 -9.45
CA LEU A 5 23.36 7.07 -8.23
C LEU A 5 24.69 7.78 -8.43
N ALA A 6 24.67 9.12 -8.40
CA ALA A 6 25.88 9.93 -8.34
C ALA A 6 26.31 10.05 -6.87
N LEU A 7 27.19 9.14 -6.43
CA LEU A 7 27.71 9.12 -5.06
C LEU A 7 29.05 9.88 -5.00
N PRO A 8 29.49 10.38 -3.83
CA PRO A 8 30.68 11.23 -3.73
C PRO A 8 31.95 10.65 -4.38
N ASN A 9 32.15 9.34 -4.28
CA ASN A 9 33.38 8.67 -4.74
C ASN A 9 33.16 7.70 -5.90
N LYS A 10 31.93 7.49 -6.35
CA LYS A 10 31.62 6.50 -7.40
C LYS A 10 30.26 6.78 -8.04
N THR A 11 30.08 6.28 -9.26
CA THR A 11 28.74 6.09 -9.81
C THR A 11 28.29 4.65 -9.57
N ALA A 12 27.13 4.46 -8.96
CA ALA A 12 26.50 3.15 -8.82
C ALA A 12 25.22 3.08 -9.66
N ILE A 13 24.88 1.90 -10.16
CA ILE A 13 23.56 1.66 -10.74
C ILE A 13 22.85 0.68 -9.81
N ARG A 14 21.65 1.06 -9.36
CA ARG A 14 20.79 0.21 -8.54
C ARG A 14 19.50 -0.08 -9.28
N ARG A 15 18.97 -1.29 -9.08
CA ARG A 15 17.69 -1.73 -9.59
C ARG A 15 16.95 -2.33 -8.41
N PRO A 16 16.10 -1.55 -7.72
CA PRO A 16 15.29 -2.10 -6.63
C PRO A 16 14.30 -3.12 -7.19
N ASP A 17 13.89 -4.08 -6.36
CA ASP A 17 12.85 -5.05 -6.73
C ASP A 17 11.53 -4.35 -7.00
N LEU A 18 11.20 -3.34 -6.19
CA LEU A 18 10.14 -2.38 -6.48
C LEU A 18 10.64 -0.95 -6.26
N GLY A 19 10.50 -0.11 -7.28
CA GLY A 19 10.74 1.32 -7.21
C GLY A 19 9.44 2.08 -7.48
N VAL A 20 9.18 3.12 -6.68
CA VAL A 20 8.00 3.98 -6.80
C VAL A 20 8.44 5.39 -7.21
N VAL A 21 7.78 5.93 -8.22
CA VAL A 21 7.90 7.33 -8.64
C VAL A 21 6.50 7.94 -8.54
N CYS A 22 6.35 8.98 -7.72
CA CYS A 22 5.09 9.70 -7.58
C CYS A 22 4.91 10.73 -8.70
N ASN A 23 3.67 11.09 -9.03
CA ASN A 23 3.38 12.07 -10.09
C ASN A 23 3.96 13.47 -9.85
N ASN A 24 4.32 13.79 -8.60
CA ASN A 24 4.97 15.04 -8.22
C ASN A 24 6.51 14.92 -8.12
N ASN A 25 7.09 13.80 -8.56
CA ASN A 25 8.53 13.66 -8.68
C ASN A 25 9.04 14.64 -9.75
N PRO A 26 10.17 15.35 -9.52
CA PRO A 26 10.71 16.30 -10.49
C PRO A 26 11.13 15.64 -11.82
N VAL A 27 11.35 14.33 -11.84
CA VAL A 27 11.65 13.58 -13.05
C VAL A 27 10.56 12.54 -13.24
N SER A 28 9.74 12.71 -14.27
CA SER A 28 8.72 11.73 -14.65
C SER A 28 9.36 10.42 -15.08
N LEU A 29 8.66 9.32 -14.83
CA LEU A 29 9.03 8.00 -15.32
C LEU A 29 8.22 7.67 -16.58
N GLU A 30 8.90 7.60 -17.71
CA GLU A 30 8.24 7.41 -19.01
C GLU A 30 8.14 5.93 -19.38
N ALA A 31 7.08 5.55 -20.11
CA ALA A 31 6.81 4.15 -20.45
C ALA A 31 7.92 3.48 -21.29
N ASN A 32 8.70 4.27 -22.03
CA ASN A 32 9.80 3.81 -22.87
C ASN A 32 11.18 3.96 -22.20
N ASP A 33 11.25 4.37 -20.92
CA ASP A 33 12.51 4.47 -20.20
C ASP A 33 13.16 3.09 -20.04
N ARG A 34 14.41 3.00 -20.49
CA ARG A 34 15.25 1.80 -20.28
C ARG A 34 16.09 1.91 -19.00
N THR A 35 16.26 3.13 -18.50
CA THR A 35 16.95 3.48 -17.27
C THR A 35 16.32 4.76 -16.77
N TYR A 36 15.93 4.76 -15.49
CA TYR A 36 15.35 5.92 -14.88
C TYR A 36 16.43 6.95 -14.56
N ARG A 37 16.20 8.21 -14.94
CA ARG A 37 17.17 9.31 -14.79
C ARG A 37 16.96 10.11 -13.50
N GLY A 38 15.83 9.92 -12.83
CA GLY A 38 15.51 10.54 -11.55
C GLY A 38 15.89 9.67 -10.37
N VAL A 39 15.38 10.07 -9.21
CA VAL A 39 15.48 9.33 -7.94
C VAL A 39 14.11 8.76 -7.62
N TYR A 40 14.05 7.49 -7.23
CA TYR A 40 12.80 6.88 -6.77
C TYR A 40 12.36 7.55 -5.47
N ASP A 41 11.07 7.83 -5.34
CA ASP A 41 10.51 8.33 -4.08
C ASP A 41 10.58 7.26 -2.99
N MET A 42 10.44 5.99 -3.38
CA MET A 42 10.52 4.86 -2.47
C MET A 42 11.14 3.64 -3.16
N CYS A 43 12.00 2.93 -2.43
CA CYS A 43 12.60 1.67 -2.85
C CYS A 43 12.18 0.54 -1.91
N ILE A 44 11.88 -0.63 -2.46
CA ILE A 44 11.63 -1.86 -1.71
C ILE A 44 12.58 -2.93 -2.24
N GLU A 45 13.26 -3.60 -1.32
CA GLU A 45 14.16 -4.72 -1.61
C GLU A 45 13.64 -5.94 -0.86
N ALA A 46 13.48 -7.05 -1.57
CA ALA A 46 13.19 -8.36 -1.00
C ALA A 46 14.52 -9.14 -0.92
N LEU A 47 15.06 -9.28 0.28
CA LEU A 47 16.29 -10.06 0.49
C LEU A 47 15.97 -11.54 0.20
N SER A 48 16.75 -12.16 -0.68
CA SER A 48 16.74 -13.63 -0.84
C SER A 48 17.48 -14.29 0.33
N ASP A 49 17.54 -15.63 0.36
CA ASP A 49 18.42 -16.38 1.27
C ASP A 49 19.89 -16.17 0.87
N SER A 50 20.36 -14.95 1.09
CA SER A 50 21.64 -14.45 0.61
C SER A 50 22.73 -14.66 1.66
N SER A 51 23.97 -14.77 1.18
CA SER A 51 25.16 -14.81 2.03
C SER A 51 25.26 -13.58 2.95
N GLU A 52 26.01 -13.66 4.05
CA GLU A 52 26.21 -12.51 4.97
C GLU A 52 26.65 -11.23 4.25
N LYS A 53 27.49 -11.37 3.22
CA LYS A 53 27.96 -10.24 2.39
C LYS A 53 26.84 -9.59 1.58
N GLU A 54 25.86 -10.36 1.13
CA GLU A 54 24.71 -9.84 0.40
C GLU A 54 23.73 -9.16 1.36
N VAL A 55 23.53 -9.72 2.56
CA VAL A 55 22.76 -9.07 3.62
C VAL A 55 23.39 -7.73 4.00
N GLU A 56 24.70 -7.67 4.22
CA GLU A 56 25.40 -6.42 4.55
C GLU A 56 25.28 -5.38 3.42
N ARG A 57 25.48 -5.80 2.16
CA ARG A 57 25.32 -4.93 1.00
C ARG A 57 23.90 -4.35 0.95
N ASP A 58 22.87 -5.16 1.18
CA ASP A 58 21.49 -4.75 1.00
C ASP A 58 20.93 -3.97 2.19
N THR A 59 21.48 -4.17 3.39
CA THR A 59 21.02 -3.52 4.62
C THR A 59 21.84 -2.29 5.00
N VAL A 60 23.14 -2.27 4.71
CA VAL A 60 24.06 -1.17 5.07
C VAL A 60 24.40 -0.35 3.83
N THR A 61 25.01 -0.96 2.82
CA THR A 61 25.50 -0.19 1.65
C THR A 61 24.36 0.45 0.87
N LYS A 62 23.31 -0.31 0.49
CA LYS A 62 22.15 0.26 -0.23
C LYS A 62 21.43 1.33 0.60
N LYS A 63 21.35 1.15 1.92
CA LYS A 63 20.73 2.13 2.82
C LYS A 63 21.45 3.48 2.77
N GLU A 64 22.77 3.49 2.87
CA GLU A 64 23.57 4.72 2.77
C GLU A 64 23.48 5.35 1.38
N GLU A 65 23.59 4.54 0.33
CA GLU A 65 23.50 5.02 -1.05
C GLU A 65 22.14 5.64 -1.34
N TYR A 66 21.03 4.98 -0.97
CA TYR A 66 19.68 5.50 -1.16
C TYR A 66 19.42 6.76 -0.32
N ALA A 67 19.95 6.84 0.90
CA ALA A 67 19.85 8.06 1.71
C ALA A 67 20.57 9.23 1.03
N SER A 68 21.78 9.00 0.52
CA SER A 68 22.63 10.04 -0.07
C SER A 68 22.04 10.69 -1.32
N VAL A 69 21.18 9.97 -2.05
CA VAL A 69 20.50 10.50 -3.25
C VAL A 69 19.08 10.99 -2.97
N GLY A 70 18.57 10.84 -1.74
CA GLY A 70 17.26 11.38 -1.36
C GLY A 70 16.06 10.47 -1.58
N VAL A 71 16.23 9.14 -1.65
CA VAL A 71 15.08 8.21 -1.61
C VAL A 71 14.34 8.41 -0.28
N LYS A 72 13.04 8.69 -0.33
CA LYS A 72 12.29 9.18 0.86
C LYS A 72 11.89 8.05 1.80
N GLU A 73 11.57 6.87 1.28
CA GLU A 73 11.29 5.66 2.06
C GLU A 73 12.03 4.45 1.49
N PHE A 74 12.58 3.64 2.39
CA PHE A 74 13.33 2.43 2.01
C PHE A 74 12.90 1.25 2.87
N TYR A 75 12.33 0.23 2.22
CA TYR A 75 11.81 -0.96 2.87
C TYR A 75 12.67 -2.18 2.50
N ILE A 76 13.03 -2.95 3.52
CA ILE A 76 13.75 -4.20 3.41
C ILE A 76 12.80 -5.30 3.87
N LEU A 77 12.47 -6.21 2.98
CA LEU A 77 11.58 -7.34 3.22
C LEU A 77 12.42 -8.63 3.22
N HIS A 78 12.29 -9.43 4.26
CA HIS A 78 12.93 -10.75 4.37
C HIS A 78 12.09 -11.64 5.31
N ASP A 79 12.71 -12.61 5.97
CA ASP A 79 12.16 -13.26 7.14
C ASP A 79 11.76 -12.27 8.26
N SER A 80 11.04 -12.78 9.26
CA SER A 80 10.51 -11.97 10.36
C SER A 80 11.59 -11.31 11.22
N GLN A 81 12.86 -11.72 11.11
CA GLN A 81 13.96 -11.19 11.90
C GLN A 81 14.71 -10.06 11.19
N LYS A 82 14.65 -9.98 9.85
CA LYS A 82 15.41 -9.00 9.07
C LYS A 82 14.53 -8.04 8.25
N ILE A 83 13.29 -7.85 8.67
CA ILE A 83 12.42 -6.82 8.08
C ILE A 83 12.71 -5.44 8.68
N ALA A 84 12.81 -4.43 7.82
CA ALA A 84 13.04 -3.06 8.27
C ALA A 84 12.36 -2.04 7.37
N PHE A 85 11.89 -0.95 7.98
CA PHE A 85 11.21 0.14 7.29
C PHE A 85 11.87 1.45 7.69
N TYR A 86 12.36 2.21 6.72
CA TYR A 86 13.06 3.47 6.97
C TYR A 86 12.40 4.63 6.24
N ARG A 87 12.51 5.81 6.85
CA ARG A 87 12.13 7.09 6.25
C ARG A 87 13.27 8.08 6.34
N LEU A 88 13.53 8.80 5.26
CA LEU A 88 14.55 9.83 5.23
C LEU A 88 14.06 11.05 6.02
N ASN A 89 14.86 11.52 6.96
CA ASN A 89 14.57 12.74 7.70
C ASN A 89 15.14 13.97 6.97
N ALA A 90 14.86 15.18 7.49
CA ALA A 90 15.35 16.42 6.89
C ALA A 90 16.89 16.51 6.81
N PRO A 91 17.66 16.01 7.80
CA PRO A 91 19.11 15.86 7.68
C PRO A 91 19.62 14.87 6.62
N GLY A 92 18.76 14.14 5.90
CA GLY A 92 19.18 13.14 4.91
C GLY A 92 19.61 11.80 5.53
N VAL A 93 19.14 11.49 6.74
CA VAL A 93 19.44 10.25 7.46
C VAL A 93 18.19 9.39 7.57
N TYR A 94 18.32 8.10 7.30
CA TYR A 94 17.23 7.15 7.49
C TYR A 94 16.94 6.90 8.98
N VAL A 95 15.68 7.11 9.37
CA VAL A 95 15.15 6.76 10.69
C VAL A 95 14.17 5.58 10.57
N PRO A 96 14.16 4.63 11.51
CA PRO A 96 13.18 3.55 11.51
C PRO A 96 11.75 4.09 11.60
N ILE A 97 10.85 3.54 10.78
CA ILE A 97 9.42 3.81 10.86
C ILE A 97 8.85 2.96 12.00
N LYS A 98 8.43 3.63 13.08
CA LYS A 98 7.75 2.95 14.19
C LYS A 98 6.35 2.52 13.75
N PRO A 99 5.99 1.22 13.88
CA PRO A 99 4.63 0.77 13.64
C PRO A 99 3.65 1.45 14.60
N VAL A 100 2.41 1.63 14.17
CA VAL A 100 1.32 2.15 15.00
C VAL A 100 0.28 1.08 15.27
N GLY A 101 -0.39 1.15 16.43
CA GLY A 101 -1.43 0.19 16.80
C GLY A 101 -0.96 -1.25 16.67
N GLN A 102 -1.72 -2.06 15.92
CA GLN A 102 -1.47 -3.49 15.68
C GLN A 102 -0.34 -3.76 14.67
N GLY A 103 0.82 -3.12 14.84
CA GLY A 103 1.96 -3.30 13.94
C GLY A 103 1.74 -2.74 12.53
N ILE A 104 0.97 -1.65 12.40
CA ILE A 104 0.66 -1.03 11.11
C ILE A 104 1.80 -0.08 10.71
N ILE A 105 2.37 -0.30 9.53
CA ILE A 105 3.25 0.65 8.86
C ILE A 105 2.41 1.57 7.99
N LYS A 106 2.67 2.88 8.05
CA LYS A 106 2.01 3.91 7.22
C LYS A 106 3.04 4.65 6.40
N SER A 107 2.90 4.61 5.08
CA SER A 107 3.76 5.36 4.17
C SER A 107 3.40 6.86 4.23
N LYS A 108 4.42 7.72 4.16
CA LYS A 108 4.28 9.16 3.88
C LYS A 108 4.53 9.46 2.41
N VAL A 109 5.25 8.61 1.70
CA VAL A 109 5.45 8.71 0.24
C VAL A 109 4.16 8.42 -0.51
N LEU A 110 3.41 7.40 -0.05
CA LEU A 110 2.11 7.01 -0.59
C LEU A 110 1.02 7.24 0.46
N PRO A 111 0.42 8.44 0.54
CA PRO A 111 -0.67 8.71 1.46
C PRO A 111 -1.82 7.71 1.29
N GLY A 112 -2.26 7.10 2.39
CA GLY A 112 -3.29 6.06 2.39
C GLY A 112 -2.76 4.63 2.23
N PHE A 113 -1.52 4.45 1.77
CA PHE A 113 -0.88 3.13 1.74
C PHE A 113 -0.37 2.74 3.13
N GLN A 114 -0.88 1.62 3.63
CA GLN A 114 -0.58 1.11 4.95
C GLN A 114 -0.79 -0.41 4.99
N PHE A 115 -0.10 -1.10 5.89
CA PHE A 115 -0.23 -2.54 6.03
C PHE A 115 0.20 -2.98 7.44
N ARG A 116 -0.33 -4.10 7.92
CA ARG A 116 0.18 -4.76 9.13
C ARG A 116 1.38 -5.61 8.75
N ILE A 117 2.42 -5.58 9.59
CA ILE A 117 3.61 -6.42 9.39
C ILE A 117 3.24 -7.91 9.36
N ALA A 118 2.30 -8.34 10.20
CA ALA A 118 1.84 -9.73 10.24
C ALA A 118 1.26 -10.21 8.90
N ASP A 119 0.59 -9.32 8.15
CA ASP A 119 -0.11 -9.68 6.92
C ASP A 119 0.85 -9.94 5.75
N LEU A 120 2.12 -9.51 5.86
CA LEU A 120 3.19 -9.89 4.93
C LEU A 120 3.45 -11.40 4.94
N TYR A 121 3.21 -12.06 6.09
CA TYR A 121 3.40 -13.50 6.28
C TYR A 121 2.09 -14.26 6.20
N GLN A 122 1.02 -13.75 6.83
CA GLN A 122 -0.28 -14.40 6.85
C GLN A 122 -0.96 -14.43 5.48
N LYS A 123 -0.65 -13.44 4.62
CA LYS A 123 -1.17 -13.32 3.26
C LYS A 123 -2.70 -13.50 3.21
N PRO A 124 -3.46 -12.64 3.91
CA PRO A 124 -4.92 -12.69 3.87
C PRO A 124 -5.41 -12.60 2.42
N SER A 125 -6.55 -13.22 2.15
CA SER A 125 -7.17 -13.16 0.83
C SER A 125 -7.58 -11.74 0.48
N LEU A 126 -7.64 -11.44 -0.82
CA LEU A 126 -8.12 -10.13 -1.28
C LEU A 126 -9.51 -9.80 -0.71
N LYS A 127 -10.38 -10.80 -0.55
CA LYS A 127 -11.72 -10.64 0.04
C LYS A 127 -11.64 -10.18 1.49
N GLU A 128 -10.83 -10.84 2.33
CA GLU A 128 -10.63 -10.43 3.72
C GLU A 128 -10.07 -9.00 3.80
N MET A 129 -9.10 -8.68 2.94
CA MET A 129 -8.52 -7.33 2.86
C MET A 129 -9.55 -6.26 2.43
N THR A 130 -10.50 -6.58 1.54
CA THR A 130 -11.55 -5.61 1.16
C THR A 130 -12.50 -5.25 2.31
N GLU A 131 -12.61 -6.10 3.32
CA GLU A 131 -13.48 -5.90 4.48
C GLU A 131 -12.72 -5.33 5.68
N ASP A 132 -11.39 -5.24 5.59
CA ASP A 132 -10.52 -4.72 6.64
C ASP A 132 -10.28 -3.21 6.50
N LYS A 133 -10.50 -2.45 7.57
CA LYS A 133 -10.31 -1.00 7.62
C LYS A 133 -8.90 -0.52 7.27
N VAL A 134 -7.88 -1.36 7.45
CA VAL A 134 -6.49 -1.04 7.08
C VAL A 134 -6.34 -1.00 5.56
N TYR A 135 -6.99 -1.91 4.83
CA TYR A 135 -6.75 -2.16 3.40
C TYR A 135 -7.87 -1.67 2.48
N GLN A 136 -9.09 -1.58 2.99
CA GLN A 136 -10.29 -1.29 2.18
C GLN A 136 -10.16 0.00 1.35
N GLY A 137 -9.33 0.96 1.77
CA GLY A 137 -9.15 2.22 1.04
C GLY A 137 -8.45 2.08 -0.31
N PHE A 138 -7.73 0.98 -0.56
CA PHE A 138 -6.94 0.80 -1.79
C PHE A 138 -6.97 -0.62 -2.36
N ILE A 139 -7.52 -1.60 -1.65
CA ILE A 139 -7.75 -2.95 -2.18
C ILE A 139 -9.13 -3.03 -2.85
N LEU A 140 -9.12 -3.28 -4.16
CA LEU A 140 -10.32 -3.43 -5.01
C LEU A 140 -11.40 -2.35 -4.73
N PRO A 141 -11.06 -1.05 -4.85
CA PRO A 141 -11.99 0.02 -4.49
C PRO A 141 -13.30 -0.05 -5.29
N PHE A 142 -13.22 -0.33 -6.59
CA PHE A 142 -14.40 -0.47 -7.46
C PHE A 142 -15.31 -1.64 -7.04
N TYR A 143 -14.74 -2.76 -6.59
CA TYR A 143 -15.52 -3.89 -6.09
C TYR A 143 -16.34 -3.51 -4.85
N GLN A 144 -15.76 -2.69 -3.96
CA GLN A 144 -16.49 -2.23 -2.78
C GLN A 144 -17.60 -1.25 -3.13
N GLU A 145 -17.37 -0.37 -4.11
CA GLU A 145 -18.40 0.55 -4.64
C GLU A 145 -19.57 -0.23 -5.24
N GLU A 146 -19.27 -1.23 -6.07
CA GLU A 146 -20.28 -2.10 -6.68
C GLU A 146 -21.05 -2.90 -5.62
N LYS A 147 -20.36 -3.51 -4.65
CA LYS A 147 -20.98 -4.26 -3.54
C LYS A 147 -21.95 -3.36 -2.75
N LYS A 148 -21.50 -2.16 -2.36
CA LYS A 148 -22.35 -1.17 -1.65
C LYS A 148 -23.56 -0.74 -2.48
N ALA A 149 -23.38 -0.55 -3.79
CA ALA A 149 -24.48 -0.18 -4.69
C ALA A 149 -25.54 -1.29 -4.80
N LEU A 150 -25.10 -2.55 -4.87
CA LEU A 150 -25.99 -3.71 -4.90
C LEU A 150 -26.73 -3.89 -3.57
N GLU A 151 -26.04 -3.80 -2.43
CA GLU A 151 -26.63 -3.87 -1.10
C GLU A 151 -27.67 -2.75 -0.88
N LYS A 152 -27.36 -1.53 -1.32
CA LYS A 152 -28.30 -0.40 -1.26
C LYS A 152 -29.56 -0.67 -2.09
N LYS A 153 -29.39 -1.15 -3.34
CA LYS A 153 -30.53 -1.51 -4.21
C LYS A 153 -31.38 -2.64 -3.60
N ALA A 154 -30.75 -3.64 -3.00
CA ALA A 154 -31.45 -4.73 -2.32
C ALA A 154 -32.28 -4.22 -1.14
N ARG A 155 -31.67 -3.40 -0.27
CA ARG A 155 -32.34 -2.78 0.89
C ARG A 155 -33.49 -1.85 0.48
N GLU A 156 -33.36 -1.14 -0.63
CA GLU A 156 -34.45 -0.32 -1.18
C GLU A 156 -35.61 -1.16 -1.71
N LYS A 157 -35.32 -2.30 -2.37
CA LYS A 157 -36.35 -3.24 -2.84
C LYS A 157 -37.11 -3.85 -1.65
N GLU A 158 -36.39 -4.26 -0.61
CA GLU A 158 -36.96 -4.83 0.61
C GLU A 158 -37.90 -3.83 1.30
N LYS A 159 -37.43 -2.60 1.53
CA LYS A 159 -38.27 -1.52 2.09
C LYS A 159 -39.53 -1.24 1.26
N LYS A 160 -39.42 -1.27 -0.08
CA LYS A 160 -40.58 -1.09 -0.97
C LYS A 160 -41.57 -2.25 -0.86
N ALA A 161 -41.06 -3.48 -0.74
CA ALA A 161 -41.90 -4.66 -0.56
C ALA A 161 -42.64 -4.61 0.79
N GLU A 162 -41.93 -4.30 1.89
CA GLU A 162 -42.53 -4.13 3.22
C GLU A 162 -43.61 -3.03 3.23
N ALA A 163 -43.32 -1.87 2.63
CA ALA A 163 -44.29 -0.78 2.54
C ALA A 163 -45.54 -1.18 1.74
N LYS A 164 -45.37 -1.99 0.67
CA LYS A 164 -46.48 -2.51 -0.13
C LYS A 164 -47.31 -3.52 0.67
N ILE A 165 -46.68 -4.44 1.38
CA ILE A 165 -47.36 -5.42 2.25
C ILE A 165 -48.18 -4.69 3.31
N LYS A 166 -47.56 -3.75 4.04
CA LYS A 166 -48.25 -2.96 5.09
C LYS A 166 -49.44 -2.17 4.55
N ARG A 167 -49.35 -1.64 3.32
CA ARG A 167 -50.45 -0.93 2.66
C ARG A 167 -51.61 -1.88 2.33
N LEU A 168 -51.31 -3.07 1.80
CA LEU A 168 -52.33 -4.08 1.49
C LEU A 168 -53.02 -4.61 2.76
N GLU A 169 -52.28 -4.83 3.83
CA GLU A 169 -52.83 -5.22 5.13
C GLU A 169 -53.78 -4.16 5.69
N ALA A 170 -53.39 -2.89 5.63
CA ALA A 170 -54.23 -1.78 6.06
C ALA A 170 -55.51 -1.65 5.22
N GLU A 171 -55.43 -1.89 3.91
CA GLU A 171 -56.58 -1.89 3.01
C GLU A 171 -57.52 -3.07 3.28
N MET A 172 -56.99 -4.28 3.43
CA MET A 172 -57.75 -5.48 3.82
C MET A 172 -58.44 -5.29 5.18
N ALA A 173 -57.76 -4.70 6.16
CA ALA A 173 -58.35 -4.42 7.47
C ALA A 173 -59.49 -3.39 7.39
N ARG A 174 -59.40 -2.42 6.47
CA ARG A 174 -60.50 -1.47 6.21
C ARG A 174 -61.70 -2.16 5.55
N LEU A 175 -61.46 -3.05 4.59
CA LEU A 175 -62.51 -3.80 3.91
C LEU A 175 -63.25 -4.76 4.85
N ARG A 176 -62.55 -5.39 5.81
CA ARG A 176 -63.16 -6.27 6.82
C ARG A 176 -64.00 -5.55 7.89
N LYS A 177 -63.91 -4.22 7.97
CA LYS A 177 -64.66 -3.39 8.94
C LYS A 177 -65.90 -2.71 8.33
N LYS A 178 -66.16 -2.92 7.04
CA LYS A 178 -67.41 -2.55 6.36
C LYS A 178 -68.29 -3.79 6.22
#